data_AF-A0A318V9F4-F1
#
_entry.id   AF-A0A318V9F4-F1
#
_cell.length_a   1.000
_cell.length_b   1.000
_cell.length_c   1.000
_cell.angle_alpha   90.00
_cell.angle_beta   90.00
_cell.angle_gamma   90.00
#
_symmetry.space_group_name_H-M   'P 1'
#
loop_
_entity.id
_entity.type
_entity.pdbx_description
1 polymer ?
#
loop_
_entity_poly.entity_id
_entity_poly.type
_entity_poly.pdbx_seq_one_letter_code
_entity_poly.pdbx_strand_id
1 'polypeptide(L)'
;MVSQTLTIELDDEQFETVLGENLLSSLLYQGADVRYGCRAGACGACRLYDASNCESILSCQTTITSAMSLTRYTPAESSSFSIISHNSLDDASIELTLLGPSDDSFGDRVFVSLSSNEPSEKSSDRQAHFHECMALNSAGGPLKVVLQKEHVSTEDWLRALALSADDKLEVQLSTGIRKGRLLFEMDLADAPVVVISSPDNTIFESYWRDAVRDFTPRFLGHFILFDNDDLTLSLADDALITFLQGALVDSEGAPLHIIYHGQNVSAKDWAMLLRPLRIHPNQLHFVR
;
A
#
# COMPACT_ATOMS: atom_id res chain seq x y z
N MET A 1 -39.16 5.67 16.81
CA MET A 1 -38.27 4.52 17.10
C MET A 1 -37.15 5.07 17.96
N VAL A 2 -36.86 4.45 19.11
CA VAL A 2 -35.79 4.93 20.01
C VAL A 2 -34.47 4.56 19.35
N SER A 3 -33.66 5.56 19.02
CA SER A 3 -32.32 5.35 18.46
C SER A 3 -31.46 4.67 19.53
N GLN A 4 -31.00 3.46 19.29
CA GLN A 4 -30.17 2.74 20.25
C GLN A 4 -28.73 3.23 20.12
N THR A 5 -28.19 3.79 21.20
CA THR A 5 -26.80 4.23 21.26
C THR A 5 -25.87 3.07 21.63
N LEU A 6 -24.69 3.06 21.04
CA LEU A 6 -23.62 2.09 21.26
C LEU A 6 -22.30 2.83 21.47
N THR A 7 -21.47 2.33 22.38
CA THR A 7 -20.13 2.85 22.60
C THR A 7 -19.15 2.11 21.68
N ILE A 8 -18.39 2.86 20.89
CA ILE A 8 -17.24 2.37 20.13
C ILE A 8 -15.99 2.87 20.86
N GLU A 9 -15.07 1.95 21.14
CA GLU A 9 -13.76 2.28 21.67
C GLU A 9 -12.77 2.38 20.50
N LEU A 10 -11.95 3.43 20.43
CA LEU A 10 -10.95 3.65 19.40
C LEU A 10 -9.66 4.18 20.03
N ASP A 11 -8.61 3.35 20.06
CA ASP A 11 -7.34 3.63 20.77
C ASP A 11 -7.57 4.12 22.21
N ASP A 12 -8.34 3.35 22.99
CA ASP A 12 -8.73 3.63 24.38
C ASP A 12 -9.65 4.86 24.58
N GLU A 13 -10.04 5.56 23.51
CA GLU A 13 -11.04 6.64 23.56
C GLU A 13 -12.44 6.12 23.27
N GLN A 14 -13.45 6.59 24.01
CA GLN A 14 -14.84 6.13 23.87
C GLN A 14 -15.69 7.13 23.09
N PHE A 15 -16.42 6.63 22.10
CA PHE A 15 -17.30 7.41 21.23
C PHE A 15 -18.72 6.86 21.28
N GLU A 16 -19.70 7.73 21.55
CA GLU A 16 -21.11 7.37 21.49
C GLU A 16 -21.62 7.45 20.05
N THR A 17 -22.14 6.35 19.55
CA THR A 17 -22.62 6.21 18.17
C THR A 17 -24.01 5.62 18.14
N VAL A 18 -24.68 5.71 16.99
CA VAL A 18 -26.03 5.18 16.81
C VAL A 18 -25.98 3.87 16.03
N LEU A 19 -26.72 2.87 16.52
CA LEU A 19 -26.87 1.59 15.84
C LEU A 19 -27.46 1.78 14.43
N GLY A 20 -26.83 1.16 13.44
CA GLY A 20 -27.22 1.22 12.04
C GLY A 20 -26.59 2.37 11.25
N GLU A 21 -25.84 3.26 11.90
CA GLU A 21 -25.08 4.30 11.21
C GLU A 21 -23.76 3.77 10.61
N ASN A 22 -23.22 4.55 9.68
CA ASN A 22 -21.91 4.32 9.09
C ASN A 22 -20.80 4.66 10.10
N LEU A 23 -19.91 3.71 10.37
CA LEU A 23 -18.87 3.83 11.39
C LEU A 23 -17.97 5.06 11.19
N LEU A 24 -17.44 5.29 9.98
CA LEU A 24 -16.60 6.46 9.71
C LEU A 24 -17.35 7.78 9.98
N SER A 25 -18.60 7.86 9.55
CA SER A 25 -19.40 9.09 9.71
C SER A 25 -19.66 9.39 11.18
N SER A 26 -20.03 8.37 11.97
CA SER A 26 -20.30 8.53 13.40
C SER A 26 -19.02 8.90 14.19
N LEU A 27 -17.88 8.26 13.89
CA LEU A 27 -16.60 8.58 14.52
C LEU A 27 -16.16 10.02 14.24
N LEU A 28 -16.21 10.44 12.97
CA LEU A 28 -15.85 11.83 12.60
C LEU A 28 -16.80 12.85 13.21
N TYR A 29 -18.09 12.53 13.33
CA TYR A 29 -19.08 13.41 13.97
C TYR A 29 -18.77 13.66 15.45
N GLN A 30 -18.28 12.63 16.14
CA GLN A 30 -17.83 12.72 17.54
C GLN A 30 -16.42 13.31 17.69
N GLY A 31 -15.77 13.70 16.58
CA GLY A 31 -14.45 14.32 16.58
C GLY A 31 -13.28 13.36 16.64
N ALA A 32 -13.49 12.06 16.42
CA ALA A 32 -12.41 11.09 16.36
C ALA A 32 -11.47 11.38 15.17
N ASP A 33 -10.17 11.37 15.41
CA ASP A 33 -9.18 11.49 14.33
C ASP A 33 -9.05 10.17 13.57
N VAL A 34 -9.82 9.99 12.50
CA VAL A 34 -9.74 8.81 11.63
C VAL A 34 -9.24 9.27 10.26
N ARG A 35 -8.19 8.63 9.74
CA ARG A 35 -7.73 8.90 8.36
C ARG A 35 -8.82 8.50 7.37
N TYR A 36 -9.05 9.28 6.32
CA TYR A 36 -9.95 8.90 5.23
C TYR A 36 -9.58 9.61 3.94
N GLY A 37 -10.07 9.07 2.82
CA GLY A 37 -9.89 9.66 1.49
C GLY A 37 -11.19 9.59 0.68
N CYS A 38 -11.38 8.47 -0.04
CA CYS A 38 -12.48 8.32 -1.00
C CYS A 38 -13.88 8.14 -0.38
N ARG A 39 -13.97 7.71 0.89
CA ARG A 39 -15.22 7.29 1.56
C ARG A 39 -16.03 6.20 0.83
N ALA A 40 -15.44 5.56 -0.16
CA ALA A 40 -16.05 4.52 -1.00
C ALA A 40 -15.32 3.17 -0.91
N GLY A 41 -14.46 2.99 0.09
CA GLY A 41 -13.68 1.77 0.31
C GLY A 41 -12.42 1.63 -0.55
N ALA A 42 -12.40 2.22 -1.75
CA ALA A 42 -11.33 2.02 -2.74
C ALA A 42 -9.91 2.40 -2.27
N CYS A 43 -9.76 3.48 -1.50
CA CYS A 43 -8.43 4.00 -1.15
C CYS A 43 -7.80 3.37 0.09
N GLY A 44 -8.53 2.53 0.84
CA GLY A 44 -8.05 1.89 2.07
C GLY A 44 -7.70 2.82 3.25
N ALA A 45 -7.70 4.15 3.07
CA ALA A 45 -7.18 5.10 4.05
C ALA A 45 -7.91 5.11 5.40
N CYS A 46 -9.16 4.63 5.42
CA CYS A 46 -10.00 4.59 6.63
C CYS A 46 -10.03 3.22 7.31
N ARG A 47 -8.97 2.44 7.11
CA ARG A 47 -8.82 1.11 7.73
C ARG A 47 -8.61 1.26 9.23
N LEU A 48 -9.37 0.49 9.99
CA LEU A 48 -9.24 0.31 11.44
C LEU A 48 -9.15 -1.18 11.72
N TYR A 49 -8.49 -1.56 12.81
CA TYR A 49 -8.46 -2.95 13.27
C TYR A 49 -9.46 -3.15 14.40
N ASP A 50 -10.35 -4.12 14.25
CA ASP A 50 -11.26 -4.57 15.30
C ASP A 50 -10.58 -5.65 16.15
N ALA A 51 -10.18 -5.26 17.36
CA ALA A 51 -9.52 -6.13 18.31
C ALA A 51 -10.43 -7.24 18.84
N SER A 52 -11.75 -7.08 18.77
CA SER A 52 -12.72 -8.08 19.25
C SER A 52 -12.85 -9.24 18.27
N ASN A 53 -12.79 -8.95 16.98
CA ASN A 53 -12.96 -9.92 15.90
C ASN A 53 -11.64 -10.29 15.20
N CYS A 54 -10.54 -9.66 15.60
CA CYS A 54 -9.20 -9.81 15.03
C CYS A 54 -9.16 -9.57 13.51
N GLU A 55 -9.85 -8.55 13.03
CA GLU A 55 -9.95 -8.24 11.61
C GLU A 55 -9.77 -6.76 11.31
N SER A 56 -9.25 -6.46 10.11
CA SER A 56 -9.25 -5.10 9.59
C SER A 56 -10.51 -4.76 8.82
N ILE A 57 -11.15 -3.66 9.21
CA ILE A 57 -12.38 -3.14 8.61
C ILE A 57 -12.12 -1.79 7.93
N LEU A 58 -12.89 -1.51 6.88
CA LEU A 58 -12.93 -0.16 6.30
C LEU A 58 -14.07 0.59 6.97
N SER A 59 -13.76 1.57 7.82
CA SER A 59 -14.78 2.31 8.58
C SER A 59 -15.82 2.98 7.67
N CYS A 60 -15.46 3.39 6.45
CA CYS A 60 -16.42 3.95 5.48
C CYS A 60 -17.38 2.93 4.87
N GLN A 61 -17.08 1.63 4.95
CA GLN A 61 -17.93 0.54 4.45
C GLN A 61 -18.57 -0.28 5.58
N THR A 62 -18.33 0.10 6.84
CA THR A 62 -18.81 -0.65 8.00
C THR A 62 -20.05 0.03 8.59
N THR A 63 -21.09 -0.75 8.81
CA THR A 63 -22.30 -0.32 9.53
C THR A 63 -22.20 -0.77 10.99
N ILE A 64 -22.55 0.11 11.93
CA ILE A 64 -22.49 -0.17 13.36
C ILE A 64 -23.62 -1.12 13.73
N THR A 65 -23.30 -2.37 14.05
CA THR A 65 -24.27 -3.40 14.46
C THR A 65 -24.10 -3.84 15.92
N SER A 66 -22.94 -3.57 16.51
CA SER A 66 -22.60 -3.85 17.91
C SER A 66 -21.56 -2.86 18.42
N ALA A 67 -21.29 -2.88 19.73
CA ALA A 67 -20.09 -2.25 20.27
C ALA A 67 -18.84 -2.87 19.62
N MET A 68 -17.79 -2.08 19.46
CA MET A 68 -16.52 -2.49 18.84
C MET A 68 -15.35 -1.90 19.64
N SER A 69 -14.25 -2.65 19.71
CA SER A 69 -12.97 -2.17 20.24
C SER A 69 -12.00 -2.05 19.06
N LEU A 70 -11.82 -0.83 18.59
CA LEU A 70 -11.07 -0.51 17.39
C LEU A 70 -9.71 0.10 17.75
N THR A 71 -8.76 -0.07 16.85
CA THR A 71 -7.49 0.66 16.90
C THR A 71 -7.09 1.13 15.51
N ARG A 72 -6.41 2.28 15.47
CA ARG A 72 -5.80 2.81 14.24
C ARG A 72 -4.53 2.03 13.89
N TYR A 73 -3.97 1.30 14.84
CA TYR A 73 -2.76 0.51 14.68
C TYR A 73 -3.14 -0.92 14.29
N THR A 74 -2.79 -1.33 13.07
CA THR A 74 -2.87 -2.76 12.75
C THR A 74 -1.84 -3.49 13.62
N PRO A 75 -2.23 -4.52 14.39
CA PRO A 75 -1.28 -5.32 15.12
C PRO A 75 -0.27 -5.91 14.14
N ALA A 76 0.98 -5.99 14.57
CA ALA A 76 2.02 -6.55 13.74
C ALA A 76 2.98 -7.35 14.60
N GLU A 77 3.39 -8.50 14.09
CA GLU A 77 4.28 -9.43 14.78
C GLU A 77 5.66 -9.37 14.13
N SER A 78 6.68 -9.27 14.97
CA SER A 78 8.07 -9.35 14.52
C SER A 78 8.52 -10.80 14.46
N SER A 79 9.17 -11.16 13.35
CA SER A 79 9.77 -12.47 13.14
C SER A 79 11.15 -12.31 12.51
N SER A 80 12.04 -13.26 12.78
CA SER A 80 13.38 -13.27 12.19
C SER A 80 13.36 -13.94 10.82
N PHE A 81 13.85 -13.25 9.80
CA PHE A 81 14.01 -13.73 8.44
C PHE A 81 15.50 -13.88 8.11
N SER A 82 15.84 -14.91 7.34
CA SER A 82 17.18 -15.09 6.78
C SER A 82 17.25 -14.53 5.36
N ILE A 83 18.32 -13.82 5.03
CA ILE A 83 18.54 -13.30 3.68
C ILE A 83 18.94 -14.45 2.75
N ILE A 84 18.16 -14.65 1.69
CA ILE A 84 18.49 -15.59 0.61
C ILE A 84 19.35 -14.90 -0.45
N SER A 85 18.97 -13.68 -0.83
CA SER A 85 19.70 -12.90 -1.84
C SER A 85 19.67 -11.41 -1.54
N HIS A 86 20.77 -10.75 -1.89
CA HIS A 86 20.95 -9.31 -1.87
C HIS A 86 21.42 -8.87 -3.26
N ASN A 87 20.57 -8.14 -3.99
CA ASN A 87 20.84 -7.72 -5.35
C ASN A 87 20.88 -6.18 -5.41
N SER A 88 21.98 -5.61 -5.92
CA SER A 88 22.04 -4.18 -6.24
C SER A 88 21.24 -3.96 -7.53
N LEU A 89 20.21 -3.12 -7.47
CA LEU A 89 19.41 -2.78 -8.65
C LEU A 89 20.01 -1.57 -9.37
N ASP A 90 20.44 -0.58 -8.60
CA ASP A 90 21.18 0.62 -9.04
C ASP A 90 22.04 1.16 -7.87
N ASP A 91 22.53 2.40 -7.97
CA ASP A 91 23.38 3.04 -6.95
C ASP A 91 22.63 3.47 -5.67
N ALA A 92 21.29 3.46 -5.71
CA ALA A 92 20.40 3.95 -4.66
C ALA A 92 19.34 2.93 -4.22
N SER A 93 19.31 1.72 -4.81
CA SER A 93 18.27 0.72 -4.58
C SER A 93 18.85 -0.69 -4.51
N ILE A 94 18.42 -1.45 -3.50
CA ILE A 94 18.73 -2.88 -3.36
C ILE A 94 17.46 -3.71 -3.23
N GLU A 95 17.46 -4.91 -3.81
CA GLU A 95 16.44 -5.94 -3.62
C GLU A 95 16.94 -6.96 -2.60
N LEU A 96 16.12 -7.26 -1.60
CA LEU A 96 16.33 -8.34 -0.65
C LEU A 96 15.28 -9.43 -0.88
N THR A 97 15.73 -10.68 -0.95
CA THR A 97 14.85 -11.85 -0.86
C THR A 97 15.07 -12.53 0.48
N LEU A 98 14.00 -12.73 1.23
CA LEU A 98 14.00 -13.11 2.64
C LEU A 98 13.23 -14.41 2.85
N LEU A 99 13.80 -15.34 3.59
CA LEU A 99 13.16 -16.58 4.02
C LEU A 99 12.68 -16.46 5.46
N GLY A 100 11.39 -16.67 5.68
CA GLY A 100 10.80 -16.66 7.01
C GLY A 100 9.29 -16.95 6.95
N PRO A 101 8.61 -16.88 8.11
CA PRO A 101 7.18 -17.13 8.19
C PRO A 101 6.39 -15.90 7.70
N SER A 102 6.17 -15.80 6.38
CA SER A 102 5.33 -14.76 5.77
C SER A 102 4.30 -15.40 4.85
N ASP A 103 3.07 -14.90 4.94
CA ASP A 103 1.99 -15.12 3.99
C ASP A 103 1.69 -13.87 3.14
N ASP A 104 2.52 -12.82 3.28
CA ASP A 104 2.45 -11.61 2.49
C ASP A 104 2.72 -11.89 1.02
N SER A 105 2.15 -11.05 0.17
CA SER A 105 2.29 -11.12 -1.27
C SER A 105 2.21 -9.74 -1.88
N PHE A 106 2.35 -9.67 -3.20
CA PHE A 106 2.47 -8.44 -3.94
C PHE A 106 1.48 -7.35 -3.49
N GLY A 107 2.04 -6.22 -3.03
CA GLY A 107 1.27 -5.06 -2.58
C GLY A 107 1.00 -4.99 -1.07
N ASP A 108 1.29 -6.04 -0.31
CA ASP A 108 1.17 -6.01 1.14
C ASP A 108 2.27 -5.15 1.77
N ARG A 109 1.97 -4.53 2.92
CA ARG A 109 2.92 -3.71 3.68
C ARG A 109 3.69 -4.57 4.66
N VAL A 110 5.02 -4.49 4.57
CA VAL A 110 5.94 -5.18 5.45
C VAL A 110 6.95 -4.18 5.99
N PHE A 111 7.43 -4.40 7.21
CA PHE A 111 8.38 -3.50 7.83
C PHE A 111 9.67 -4.26 8.14
N VAL A 112 10.82 -3.72 7.73
CA VAL A 112 12.11 -4.38 7.90
C VAL A 112 13.00 -3.57 8.84
N SER A 113 13.59 -4.20 9.83
CA SER A 113 14.61 -3.59 10.67
C SER A 113 16.01 -3.99 10.23
N LEU A 114 16.87 -2.99 10.06
CA LEU A 114 18.28 -3.12 9.72
C LEU A 114 19.19 -3.01 10.96
N SER A 115 18.60 -2.92 12.16
CA SER A 115 19.36 -2.88 13.41
C SER A 115 19.78 -4.28 13.85
N SER A 116 21.05 -4.42 14.27
CA SER A 116 21.56 -5.69 14.76
C SER A 116 21.01 -5.99 16.16
N ASN A 117 20.59 -7.24 16.37
CA ASN A 117 20.31 -7.82 17.69
C ASN A 117 21.61 -8.05 18.51
N GLU A 118 22.55 -7.10 18.48
CA GLU A 118 23.68 -7.13 19.41
C GLU A 118 23.17 -6.73 20.80
N PRO A 119 23.30 -7.59 21.82
CA PRO A 119 22.91 -7.27 23.18
C PRO A 119 23.93 -6.29 23.78
N SER A 120 23.86 -5.03 23.39
CA SER A 120 24.63 -3.99 24.05
C SER A 120 23.93 -3.66 25.37
N GLU A 121 24.55 -4.06 26.48
CA GLU A 121 24.07 -3.92 27.87
C GLU A 121 23.79 -2.47 28.33
N LYS A 122 23.84 -1.46 27.46
CA LYS A 122 23.67 -0.05 27.81
C LYS A 122 23.10 0.80 26.67
N SER A 123 21.80 0.71 26.40
CA SER A 123 21.03 1.89 25.97
C SER A 123 19.54 1.59 26.02
N SER A 124 18.86 2.20 26.98
CA SER A 124 17.42 2.08 27.21
C SER A 124 16.57 2.87 26.19
N ASP A 125 17.00 3.02 24.93
CA ASP A 125 16.32 3.92 23.97
C ASP A 125 16.49 3.59 22.47
N ARG A 126 17.09 2.45 22.09
CA ARG A 126 17.05 2.03 20.67
C ARG A 126 15.76 1.27 20.40
N GLN A 127 14.66 2.01 20.20
CA GLN A 127 13.49 1.45 19.51
C GLN A 127 13.99 0.91 18.15
N ALA A 128 13.75 -0.37 17.87
CA ALA A 128 14.08 -0.96 16.57
C ALA A 128 13.45 -0.09 15.48
N HIS A 129 14.28 0.54 14.66
CA HIS A 129 13.79 1.37 13.57
C HIS A 129 13.38 0.43 12.44
N PHE A 130 12.12 0.52 12.06
CA PHE A 130 11.48 -0.30 11.04
C PHE A 130 11.20 0.55 9.81
N HIS A 131 11.60 0.04 8.64
CA HIS A 131 11.42 0.69 7.35
C HIS A 131 10.23 0.05 6.62
N GLU A 132 9.22 0.84 6.26
CA GLU A 132 8.06 0.37 5.50
C GLU A 132 8.47 0.01 4.07
N CYS A 133 8.11 -1.18 3.63
CA CYS A 133 8.35 -1.71 2.29
C CYS A 133 7.06 -2.32 1.74
N MET A 134 6.96 -2.38 0.41
CA MET A 134 5.95 -3.19 -0.27
C MET A 134 6.51 -4.60 -0.50
N ALA A 135 5.73 -5.63 -0.19
CA ALA A 135 6.02 -6.99 -0.58
C ALA A 135 5.90 -7.14 -2.11
N LEU A 136 6.89 -7.78 -2.73
CA LEU A 136 7.03 -7.92 -4.19
C LEU A 136 6.96 -9.38 -4.67
N ASN A 137 6.77 -10.32 -3.74
CA ASN A 137 6.71 -11.74 -4.03
C ASN A 137 5.30 -12.19 -4.45
N SER A 138 5.24 -13.27 -5.20
CA SER A 138 3.99 -14.01 -5.40
C SER A 138 3.55 -14.70 -4.11
N ALA A 139 2.25 -14.98 -4.01
CA ALA A 139 1.68 -15.68 -2.86
C ALA A 139 2.36 -17.04 -2.64
N GLY A 140 2.87 -17.27 -1.43
CA GLY A 140 3.58 -18.49 -1.04
C GLY A 140 5.06 -18.54 -1.48
N GLY A 141 5.57 -17.51 -2.16
CA GLY A 141 7.00 -17.35 -2.44
C GLY A 141 7.77 -16.72 -1.27
N PRO A 142 9.12 -16.75 -1.28
CA PRO A 142 9.93 -16.02 -0.32
C PRO A 142 9.64 -14.52 -0.36
N LEU A 143 9.61 -13.86 0.80
CA LEU A 143 9.33 -12.43 0.91
C LEU A 143 10.37 -11.63 0.13
N LYS A 144 9.92 -10.74 -0.73
CA LYS A 144 10.79 -9.88 -1.53
C LYS A 144 10.47 -8.42 -1.26
N VAL A 145 11.50 -7.63 -1.00
CA VAL A 145 11.38 -6.19 -0.72
C VAL A 145 12.48 -5.41 -1.44
N VAL A 146 12.21 -4.13 -1.70
CA VAL A 146 13.21 -3.18 -2.20
C VAL A 146 13.43 -2.10 -1.14
N LEU A 147 14.69 -1.81 -0.86
CA LEU A 147 15.12 -0.71 -0.01
C LEU A 147 15.73 0.38 -0.89
N GLN A 148 15.28 1.62 -0.69
CA GLN A 148 15.79 2.80 -1.39
C GLN A 148 16.53 3.70 -0.41
N LYS A 149 17.71 4.17 -0.82
CA LYS A 149 18.63 4.98 -0.03
C LYS A 149 18.00 6.25 0.55
N GLU A 150 17.09 6.86 -0.18
CA GLU A 150 16.40 8.10 0.23
C GLU A 150 15.40 7.90 1.38
N HIS A 151 14.88 6.68 1.53
CA HIS A 151 13.88 6.32 2.53
C HIS A 151 14.49 5.73 3.80
N VAL A 152 15.82 5.55 3.84
CA VAL A 152 16.53 4.98 4.99
C VAL A 152 17.59 5.94 5.51
N SER A 153 17.98 5.79 6.78
CA SER A 153 19.08 6.57 7.34
C SER A 153 20.41 6.19 6.67
N THR A 154 21.38 7.11 6.64
CA THR A 154 22.73 6.81 6.10
C THR A 154 23.39 5.63 6.82
N GLU A 155 23.16 5.49 8.12
CA GLU A 155 23.70 4.36 8.91
C GLU A 155 23.05 3.04 8.49
N ASP A 156 21.72 3.01 8.38
CA ASP A 156 21.00 1.82 7.95
C ASP A 156 21.28 1.46 6.49
N TRP A 157 21.48 2.44 5.61
CA TRP A 157 21.88 2.19 4.23
C TRP A 157 23.23 1.47 4.15
N LEU A 158 24.23 1.94 4.91
CA LEU A 158 25.53 1.28 4.97
C LEU A 158 25.45 -0.14 5.54
N ARG A 159 24.56 -0.38 6.50
CA ARG A 159 24.28 -1.73 7.02
C ARG A 159 23.62 -2.59 5.96
N ALA A 160 22.62 -2.06 5.27
CA ALA A 160 21.89 -2.76 4.22
C ALA A 160 22.83 -3.23 3.09
N LEU A 161 23.75 -2.36 2.66
CA LEU A 161 24.79 -2.70 1.68
C LEU A 161 25.80 -3.75 2.16
N ALA A 162 25.98 -3.91 3.48
CA ALA A 162 26.89 -4.88 4.06
C ALA A 162 26.25 -6.25 4.32
N LEU A 163 24.94 -6.38 4.07
CA LEU A 163 24.20 -7.63 4.26
C LEU A 163 24.67 -8.70 3.27
N SER A 164 24.69 -9.93 3.76
CA SER A 164 25.07 -11.13 3.03
C SER A 164 24.01 -12.22 3.15
N ALA A 165 24.14 -13.27 2.35
CA ALA A 165 23.28 -14.44 2.50
C ALA A 165 23.43 -15.05 3.91
N ASP A 166 22.34 -15.59 4.44
CA ASP A 166 22.20 -16.14 5.80
C ASP A 166 22.18 -15.13 6.95
N ASP A 167 22.50 -13.85 6.71
CA ASP A 167 22.27 -12.80 7.69
C ASP A 167 20.79 -12.73 8.06
N LYS A 168 20.52 -12.27 9.28
CA LYS A 168 19.16 -12.20 9.83
C LYS A 168 18.67 -10.77 9.93
N LEU A 169 17.44 -10.56 9.48
CA LEU A 169 16.70 -9.33 9.67
C LEU A 169 15.46 -9.60 10.51
N GLU A 170 15.09 -8.62 11.32
CA GLU A 170 13.78 -8.62 11.96
C GLU A 170 12.78 -8.00 10.97
N VAL A 171 11.70 -8.72 10.69
CA VAL A 171 10.63 -8.28 9.81
C VAL A 171 9.35 -8.27 10.62
N GLN A 172 8.67 -7.14 10.62
CA GLN A 172 7.37 -6.96 11.24
C GLN A 172 6.28 -7.06 10.18
N LEU A 173 5.41 -8.05 10.37
CA LEU A 173 4.31 -8.36 9.46
C LEU A 173 2.99 -7.99 10.09
N SER A 174 2.12 -7.33 9.33
CA SER A 174 0.77 -7.00 9.79
C SER A 174 -0.05 -8.27 10.03
N THR A 175 -0.70 -8.41 11.19
CA THR A 175 -1.58 -9.54 11.52
C THR A 175 -3.05 -9.14 11.45
N GLY A 176 -3.93 -10.12 11.23
CA GLY A 176 -5.38 -9.89 11.09
C GLY A 176 -5.78 -9.03 9.87
N ILE A 177 -4.88 -8.90 8.89
CA ILE A 177 -5.17 -8.42 7.54
C ILE A 177 -5.15 -9.60 6.59
N ARG A 178 -6.18 -9.72 5.76
CA ARG A 178 -6.16 -10.66 4.64
C ARG A 178 -5.17 -10.17 3.57
N LYS A 179 -4.10 -10.94 3.38
CA LYS A 179 -2.96 -10.69 2.47
C LYS A 179 -3.33 -10.84 0.99
N GLY A 180 -2.51 -10.27 0.10
CA GLY A 180 -2.60 -10.43 -1.35
C GLY A 180 -3.83 -9.79 -1.98
N ARG A 181 -4.34 -8.75 -1.33
CA ARG A 181 -5.61 -8.14 -1.70
C ARG A 181 -5.47 -6.97 -2.66
N LEU A 182 -4.28 -6.43 -2.92
CA LEU A 182 -4.16 -5.18 -3.67
C LEU A 182 -4.88 -5.25 -5.03
N LEU A 183 -4.53 -6.22 -5.87
CA LEU A 183 -5.15 -6.39 -7.18
C LEU A 183 -6.59 -6.94 -7.08
N PHE A 184 -6.88 -7.78 -6.09
CA PHE A 184 -8.20 -8.35 -5.86
C PHE A 184 -9.23 -7.27 -5.43
N GLU A 185 -8.84 -6.35 -4.56
CA GLU A 185 -9.68 -5.23 -4.09
C GLU A 185 -9.96 -4.21 -5.21
N MET A 186 -9.09 -4.13 -6.21
CA MET A 186 -9.31 -3.30 -7.39
C MET A 186 -10.27 -3.91 -8.42
N ASP A 187 -10.63 -5.20 -8.28
CA ASP A 187 -11.56 -5.94 -9.15
C ASP A 187 -11.18 -5.89 -10.65
N LEU A 188 -9.92 -6.22 -10.96
CA LEU A 188 -9.32 -6.02 -12.30
C LEU A 188 -9.17 -7.29 -13.15
N ALA A 189 -9.70 -8.43 -12.72
CA ALA A 189 -9.34 -9.75 -13.27
C ALA A 189 -9.53 -9.87 -14.80
N ASP A 190 -10.55 -9.20 -15.35
CA ASP A 190 -10.86 -9.18 -16.79
C ASP A 190 -10.81 -7.76 -17.40
N ALA A 191 -10.34 -6.78 -16.62
CA ALA A 191 -10.30 -5.40 -17.04
C ALA A 191 -9.01 -5.10 -17.83
N PRO A 192 -9.07 -4.25 -18.88
CA PRO A 192 -7.88 -3.64 -19.45
C PRO A 192 -7.21 -2.74 -18.41
N VAL A 193 -5.92 -3.00 -18.13
CA VAL A 193 -5.17 -2.30 -17.08
C VAL A 193 -3.89 -1.71 -17.65
N VAL A 194 -3.60 -0.47 -17.26
CA VAL A 194 -2.27 0.13 -17.36
C VAL A 194 -1.76 0.50 -15.97
N VAL A 195 -0.43 0.46 -15.80
CA VAL A 195 0.24 0.95 -14.60
C VAL A 195 1.00 2.23 -14.96
N ILE A 196 0.87 3.26 -14.13
CA ILE A 196 1.62 4.51 -14.27
C ILE A 196 2.40 4.74 -12.98
N SER A 197 3.72 4.83 -13.06
CA SER A 197 4.59 5.10 -11.90
C SER A 197 5.07 6.54 -11.89
N SER A 198 5.26 7.11 -10.69
CA SER A 198 6.16 8.26 -10.51
C SER A 198 7.61 7.87 -10.80
N PRO A 199 8.50 8.85 -11.10
CA PRO A 199 9.92 8.59 -11.37
C PRO A 199 10.59 7.75 -10.27
N ASP A 200 10.34 8.10 -9.01
CA ASP A 200 10.91 7.43 -7.81
C ASP A 200 10.50 5.95 -7.71
N ASN A 201 9.42 5.59 -8.41
CA ASN A 201 8.84 4.26 -8.42
C ASN A 201 9.15 3.46 -9.70
N THR A 202 10.08 3.94 -10.52
CA THR A 202 10.52 3.27 -11.76
C THR A 202 11.05 1.86 -11.48
N ILE A 203 11.74 1.67 -10.35
CA ILE A 203 12.31 0.37 -9.97
C ILE A 203 11.25 -0.73 -9.83
N PHE A 204 9.98 -0.36 -9.63
CA PHE A 204 8.88 -1.30 -9.45
C PHE A 204 8.27 -1.81 -10.76
N GLU A 205 8.71 -1.30 -11.94
CA GLU A 205 8.10 -1.63 -13.23
C GLU A 205 7.99 -3.14 -13.50
N SER A 206 9.08 -3.87 -13.32
CA SER A 206 9.13 -5.32 -13.59
C SER A 206 8.18 -6.09 -12.68
N TYR A 207 8.15 -5.75 -11.38
CA TYR A 207 7.27 -6.41 -10.42
C TYR A 207 5.79 -6.12 -10.72
N TRP A 208 5.45 -4.89 -11.11
CA TRP A 208 4.11 -4.55 -11.57
C TRP A 208 3.71 -5.34 -12.81
N ARG A 209 4.62 -5.43 -13.79
CA ARG A 209 4.37 -6.18 -15.03
C ARG A 209 4.09 -7.65 -14.74
N ASP A 210 4.88 -8.28 -13.88
CA ASP A 210 4.72 -9.69 -13.53
C ASP A 210 3.43 -9.90 -12.72
N ALA A 211 3.22 -9.13 -11.66
CA ALA A 211 2.05 -9.26 -10.79
C ALA A 211 0.72 -9.01 -11.52
N VAL A 212 0.65 -7.99 -12.39
CA VAL A 212 -0.58 -7.67 -13.13
C VAL A 212 -0.85 -8.71 -14.23
N ARG A 213 0.18 -9.23 -14.90
CA ARG A 213 0.01 -10.28 -15.92
C ARG A 213 -0.46 -11.61 -15.33
N ASP A 214 -0.01 -11.92 -14.12
CA ASP A 214 -0.50 -13.09 -13.38
C ASP A 214 -1.97 -12.92 -12.96
N PHE A 215 -2.43 -11.68 -12.80
CA PHE A 215 -3.79 -11.37 -12.35
C PHE A 215 -4.81 -11.17 -13.49
N THR A 216 -4.42 -10.49 -14.57
CA THR A 216 -5.27 -10.21 -15.73
C THR A 216 -4.51 -10.43 -17.05
N PRO A 217 -5.12 -11.11 -18.03
CA PRO A 217 -4.52 -11.25 -19.36
C PRO A 217 -4.55 -9.93 -20.16
N ARG A 218 -5.28 -8.91 -19.69
CA ARG A 218 -5.49 -7.63 -20.40
C ARG A 218 -4.59 -6.50 -19.86
N PHE A 219 -3.36 -6.83 -19.47
CA PHE A 219 -2.35 -5.82 -19.17
C PHE A 219 -1.86 -5.13 -20.44
N LEU A 220 -2.12 -3.82 -20.56
CA LEU A 220 -1.87 -3.04 -21.77
C LEU A 220 -0.54 -2.28 -21.75
N GLY A 221 0.08 -2.12 -20.58
CA GLY A 221 1.42 -1.53 -20.49
C GLY A 221 1.71 -0.79 -19.20
N HIS A 222 2.96 -0.35 -19.10
CA HIS A 222 3.47 0.48 -18.03
C HIS A 222 3.98 1.81 -18.60
N PHE A 223 3.75 2.90 -17.89
CA PHE A 223 4.28 4.22 -18.21
C PHE A 223 4.94 4.86 -16.99
N ILE A 224 6.07 5.53 -17.20
CA ILE A 224 6.77 6.27 -16.14
C ILE A 224 6.55 7.75 -16.40
N LEU A 225 5.99 8.46 -15.43
CA LEU A 225 5.91 9.91 -15.48
C LEU A 225 7.33 10.49 -15.51
N PHE A 226 7.55 11.52 -16.30
CA PHE A 226 8.86 12.16 -16.34
C PHE A 226 9.13 12.95 -15.07
N ASP A 227 10.40 13.00 -14.71
CA ASP A 227 10.89 13.67 -13.51
C ASP A 227 10.82 15.20 -13.65
N ASN A 228 10.22 15.83 -12.65
CA ASN A 228 9.93 17.26 -12.65
C ASN A 228 9.67 17.75 -11.22
N ASP A 229 10.09 18.98 -10.91
CA ASP A 229 9.91 19.59 -9.58
C ASP A 229 8.42 19.67 -9.18
N ASP A 230 7.53 19.82 -10.16
CA ASP A 230 6.08 19.71 -10.00
C ASP A 230 5.55 18.55 -10.86
N LEU A 231 5.31 17.40 -10.22
CA LEU A 231 4.85 16.18 -10.87
C LEU A 231 3.47 16.34 -11.54
N THR A 232 2.69 17.39 -11.21
CA THR A 232 1.43 17.67 -11.91
C THR A 232 1.65 18.13 -13.35
N LEU A 233 2.80 18.75 -13.65
CA LEU A 233 3.21 19.04 -15.02
C LEU A 233 3.40 17.75 -15.82
N SER A 234 3.73 16.65 -15.13
CA SER A 234 3.89 15.36 -15.79
C SER A 234 2.61 14.75 -16.32
N LEU A 235 1.47 15.24 -15.85
CA LEU A 235 0.16 14.87 -16.39
C LEU A 235 -0.18 15.58 -17.71
N ALA A 236 0.51 16.67 -18.05
CA ALA A 236 0.23 17.44 -19.27
C ALA A 236 1.07 16.99 -20.47
N ASP A 237 1.87 15.94 -20.33
CA ASP A 237 2.79 15.50 -21.38
C ASP A 237 2.11 14.72 -22.51
N ASP A 238 2.57 15.02 -23.73
CA ASP A 238 2.04 14.45 -24.96
C ASP A 238 2.30 12.94 -25.05
N ALA A 239 3.42 12.44 -24.47
CA ALA A 239 3.71 11.01 -24.47
C ALA A 239 2.75 10.24 -23.55
N LEU A 240 2.42 10.77 -22.37
CA LEU A 240 1.40 10.20 -21.49
C LEU A 240 0.02 10.18 -22.17
N ILE A 241 -0.39 11.27 -22.80
CA ILE A 241 -1.67 11.36 -23.52
C ILE A 241 -1.70 10.33 -24.66
N THR A 242 -0.62 10.23 -25.43
CA THR A 242 -0.49 9.27 -26.53
C THR A 242 -0.56 7.83 -26.02
N PHE A 243 0.12 7.53 -24.92
CA PHE A 243 0.08 6.21 -24.27
C PHE A 243 -1.35 5.84 -23.85
N LEU A 244 -2.05 6.74 -23.16
CA LEU A 244 -3.42 6.49 -22.72
C LEU A 244 -4.40 6.34 -23.89
N GLN A 245 -4.22 7.12 -24.97
CA GLN A 245 -5.01 6.97 -26.19
C GLN A 245 -4.79 5.62 -26.85
N GLY A 246 -3.54 5.15 -26.94
CA GLY A 246 -3.22 3.81 -27.43
C GLY A 246 -3.89 2.72 -26.59
N ALA A 247 -3.75 2.81 -25.26
CA ALA A 247 -4.37 1.86 -24.34
C ALA A 247 -5.92 1.86 -24.43
N LEU A 248 -6.55 3.00 -24.71
CA LEU A 248 -8.00 3.08 -24.94
C LEU A 248 -8.44 2.42 -26.25
N VAL A 249 -7.60 2.45 -27.29
CA VAL A 249 -7.87 1.72 -28.53
C VAL A 249 -7.77 0.21 -28.27
N ASP A 250 -6.72 -0.20 -27.56
CA ASP A 250 -6.46 -1.61 -27.22
C ASP A 250 -7.42 -2.15 -26.13
N SER A 251 -8.15 -1.27 -25.44
CA SER A 251 -9.21 -1.68 -24.51
C SER A 251 -10.44 -2.22 -25.22
N GLU A 252 -10.55 -2.05 -26.55
CA GLU A 252 -11.66 -2.53 -27.39
C GLU A 252 -13.04 -2.07 -26.87
N GLY A 253 -13.11 -0.86 -26.33
CA GLY A 253 -14.34 -0.27 -25.77
C GLY A 253 -14.68 -0.71 -24.35
N ALA A 254 -13.88 -1.58 -23.73
CA ALA A 254 -13.99 -1.86 -22.30
C ALA A 254 -13.42 -0.68 -21.46
N PRO A 255 -13.92 -0.46 -20.23
CA PRO A 255 -13.37 0.55 -19.32
C PRO A 255 -11.89 0.31 -19.05
N LEU A 256 -11.03 1.27 -19.38
CA LEU A 256 -9.60 1.22 -19.08
C LEU A 256 -9.35 1.56 -17.60
N HIS A 257 -8.70 0.67 -16.86
CA HIS A 257 -8.29 0.92 -15.48
C HIS A 257 -6.83 1.36 -15.40
N ILE A 258 -6.56 2.30 -14.50
CA ILE A 258 -5.25 2.89 -14.28
C ILE A 258 -4.85 2.62 -12.84
N ILE A 259 -3.71 1.95 -12.64
CA ILE A 259 -3.04 1.87 -11.35
C ILE A 259 -1.95 2.93 -11.34
N TYR A 260 -2.09 3.94 -10.49
CA TYR A 260 -1.06 4.96 -10.28
C TYR A 260 -0.23 4.61 -9.04
N HIS A 261 1.05 4.32 -9.23
CA HIS A 261 2.02 4.06 -8.18
C HIS A 261 2.89 5.30 -7.94
N GLY A 262 2.49 6.14 -6.98
CA GLY A 262 3.16 7.41 -6.72
C GLY A 262 2.46 8.28 -5.70
N GLN A 263 3.11 9.40 -5.38
CA GLN A 263 2.63 10.39 -4.41
C GLN A 263 2.62 11.80 -5.04
N ASN A 264 2.13 12.79 -4.29
CA ASN A 264 2.14 14.21 -4.66
C ASN A 264 1.27 14.64 -5.86
N VAL A 265 0.57 13.72 -6.52
CA VAL A 265 -0.45 14.04 -7.54
C VAL A 265 -1.84 13.70 -7.00
N SER A 266 -2.73 14.69 -6.96
CA SER A 266 -4.06 14.49 -6.39
C SER A 266 -5.03 13.83 -7.39
N ALA A 267 -6.09 13.21 -6.87
CA ALA A 267 -7.19 12.71 -7.70
C ALA A 267 -7.86 13.80 -8.54
N LYS A 268 -7.80 15.06 -8.10
CA LYS A 268 -8.32 16.19 -8.86
C LYS A 268 -7.45 16.48 -10.09
N ASP A 269 -6.13 16.40 -9.94
CA ASP A 269 -5.18 16.64 -11.04
C ASP A 269 -5.32 15.54 -12.10
N TRP A 270 -5.38 14.29 -11.65
CA TRP A 270 -5.72 13.16 -12.51
C TRP A 270 -7.08 13.34 -13.21
N ALA A 271 -8.13 13.77 -12.50
CA ALA A 271 -9.44 13.97 -13.11
C ALA A 271 -9.43 15.03 -14.23
N MET A 272 -8.56 16.04 -14.16
CA MET A 272 -8.41 17.02 -15.23
C MET A 272 -7.82 16.39 -16.51
N LEU A 273 -6.80 15.54 -16.38
CA LEU A 273 -6.20 14.78 -17.48
C LEU A 273 -7.16 13.72 -18.06
N LEU A 274 -7.85 12.98 -17.20
CA LEU A 274 -8.64 11.81 -17.59
C LEU A 274 -10.00 12.18 -18.22
N ARG A 275 -10.54 13.36 -17.91
CA ARG A 275 -11.86 13.80 -18.38
C ARG A 275 -11.98 13.89 -19.92
N PRO A 276 -11.04 14.50 -20.66
CA PRO A 276 -11.05 14.50 -22.13
C PRO A 276 -11.03 13.08 -22.73
N LEU A 277 -10.37 12.14 -22.05
CA LEU A 277 -10.25 10.74 -22.45
C LEU A 277 -11.47 9.89 -22.07
N ARG A 278 -12.46 10.50 -21.38
CA ARG A 278 -13.66 9.83 -20.84
C ARG A 278 -13.35 8.68 -19.88
N ILE A 279 -12.20 8.74 -19.19
CA ILE A 279 -11.86 7.81 -18.13
C ILE A 279 -12.43 8.37 -16.82
N HIS A 280 -13.22 7.57 -16.12
CA HIS A 280 -13.90 7.98 -14.90
C HIS A 280 -12.99 7.84 -13.67
N PRO A 281 -13.18 8.66 -12.61
CA PRO A 281 -12.36 8.60 -11.41
C PRO A 281 -12.37 7.25 -10.67
N ASN A 282 -13.42 6.44 -10.80
CA ASN A 282 -13.49 5.09 -10.23
C ASN A 282 -12.65 4.06 -10.99
N GLN A 283 -12.09 4.42 -12.15
CA GLN A 283 -11.14 3.60 -12.90
C GLN A 283 -9.69 3.89 -12.51
N LEU A 284 -9.45 4.85 -11.62
CA LEU A 284 -8.13 5.23 -11.12
C LEU A 284 -7.91 4.68 -9.71
N HIS A 285 -6.86 3.89 -9.56
CA HIS A 285 -6.47 3.24 -8.31
C HIS A 285 -5.13 3.81 -7.85
N PHE A 286 -5.07 4.32 -6.62
CA PHE A 286 -3.84 4.89 -6.05
C PHE A 286 -3.11 3.85 -5.21
N VAL A 287 -1.83 3.65 -5.50
CA VAL A 287 -0.89 2.83 -4.72
C VAL A 287 0.25 3.73 -4.26
N ARG A 288 0.63 3.60 -2.99
CA ARG A 288 1.64 4.43 -2.35
C ARG A 288 2.91 3.65 -2.09
#